data_AF-A0A923A5H8-F1
#
_entry.id   AF-A0A923A5H8-F1
#
_cell.length_a   1.000
_cell.length_b   1.000
_cell.length_c   1.000
_cell.angle_alpha   90.00
_cell.angle_beta   90.00
_cell.angle_gamma   90.00
#
_symmetry.space_group_name_H-M   'P 1'
#
loop_
_entity.id
_entity.type
_entity.pdbx_description
1 polymer ?
#
loop_
_entity_poly.entity_id
_entity_poly.type
_entity_poly.pdbx_seq_one_letter_code
_entity_poly.pdbx_strand_id
1 'polypeptide(L)'
;MRSGGSKALGWFGWAVLVSGLAACVALGVGAYLLAGYSWDRVVAYRSPYTAAKLPAAEAGSSGPAGRVVVVLVDGLRDDVSRQMPGLERLRDHGSDYVLTLGQPSLSYPGWTTLLSGAPQGVSGVTTNWFEGRVPVETLLDTALASRKRVVIVGSPDLKTLYGADRAAGSSFRKWEGDYLSDVLVDDAVKLAEEGDAGFVFVLLPDVDEAGHDLGGSSPEYLETARRVDADITRLVQALEDTRTAFVVVVDHGHIDSGGHGGWEPDVSRVPAVFAGPGIALSAGEGRHEDVAPTIAALAGMPTPRHAKGEAIAAVLASTGPEVLRATWDQRFAFAGAYSFIARGKAPMPP
;
A
#
# COMPACT_ATOMS: atom_id res chain seq x y z
N MET A 1 -19.59 -55.13 47.87
CA MET A 1 -19.79 -55.18 46.41
C MET A 1 -21.24 -54.82 46.10
N ARG A 2 -21.51 -53.59 45.64
CA ARG A 2 -22.79 -53.25 44.99
C ARG A 2 -22.47 -52.93 43.54
N SER A 3 -23.03 -53.70 42.63
CA SER A 3 -22.87 -53.56 41.19
C SER A 3 -23.52 -52.26 40.72
N GLY A 4 -22.73 -51.39 40.11
CA GLY A 4 -23.21 -50.18 39.45
C GLY A 4 -23.93 -50.53 38.14
N GLY A 5 -25.26 -50.55 38.15
CA GLY A 5 -26.06 -50.65 36.93
C GLY A 5 -26.12 -49.29 36.24
N SER A 6 -25.52 -49.17 35.05
CA SER A 6 -25.73 -48.00 34.20
C SER A 6 -27.19 -48.01 33.71
N LYS A 7 -27.92 -46.94 33.97
CA LYS A 7 -29.26 -46.75 33.38
C LYS A 7 -29.08 -46.34 31.93
N ALA A 8 -29.40 -47.24 30.99
CA ALA A 8 -29.43 -46.93 29.57
C ALA A 8 -30.39 -45.76 29.30
N LEU A 9 -30.01 -44.87 28.39
CA LEU A 9 -30.77 -43.67 28.05
C LEU A 9 -32.09 -44.08 27.34
N GLY A 10 -33.24 -43.63 27.86
CA GLY A 10 -34.55 -43.89 27.24
C GLY A 10 -34.73 -43.14 25.90
N TRP A 11 -35.73 -43.54 25.11
CA TRP A 11 -36.01 -42.96 23.78
C TRP A 11 -36.10 -41.43 23.77
N PHE A 12 -36.72 -40.83 24.79
CA PHE A 12 -36.80 -39.37 24.94
C PHE A 12 -35.42 -38.73 25.13
N GLY A 13 -34.53 -39.37 25.89
CA GLY A 13 -33.15 -38.89 26.08
C GLY A 13 -32.35 -38.96 24.78
N TRP A 14 -32.53 -40.02 23.98
CA TRP A 14 -31.93 -40.12 22.65
C TRP A 14 -32.47 -39.07 21.69
N ALA A 15 -33.78 -38.81 21.68
CA ALA A 15 -34.39 -37.78 20.85
C ALA A 15 -33.82 -36.38 21.19
N VAL A 16 -33.71 -36.04 22.47
CA VAL A 16 -33.10 -34.77 22.92
C VAL A 16 -31.64 -34.67 22.48
N LEU A 17 -30.84 -35.74 22.64
CA LEU A 17 -29.44 -35.73 22.20
C LEU A 17 -29.29 -35.58 20.69
N VAL A 18 -30.10 -36.31 19.90
CA VAL A 18 -30.06 -36.23 18.43
C VAL A 18 -30.51 -34.85 17.95
N SER A 19 -31.58 -34.29 18.53
CA SER A 19 -32.02 -32.93 18.22
C SER A 19 -30.99 -31.88 18.61
N GLY A 20 -30.34 -32.03 19.77
CA GLY A 20 -29.26 -31.15 20.21
C GLY A 20 -28.05 -31.20 19.27
N LEU A 21 -27.63 -32.40 18.86
CA LEU A 21 -26.55 -32.58 17.89
C LEU A 21 -26.91 -31.97 16.52
N ALA A 22 -28.12 -32.21 16.04
CA ALA A 22 -28.61 -31.64 14.78
C ALA A 22 -28.63 -30.10 14.83
N ALA A 23 -29.03 -29.51 15.96
CA ALA A 23 -28.99 -28.07 16.16
C ALA A 23 -27.55 -27.53 16.15
N CYS A 24 -26.61 -28.18 16.83
CA CYS A 24 -25.19 -27.80 16.79
C CYS A 24 -24.61 -27.87 15.37
N VAL A 25 -24.93 -28.92 14.61
CA VAL A 25 -24.50 -29.06 13.20
C VAL A 25 -25.12 -27.95 12.35
N ALA A 26 -26.42 -27.69 12.49
CA ALA A 26 -27.10 -26.64 11.75
C ALA A 26 -26.53 -25.24 12.06
N LEU A 27 -26.21 -24.95 13.33
CA LEU A 27 -25.54 -23.71 13.74
C LEU A 27 -24.13 -23.61 13.15
N GLY A 28 -23.36 -24.70 13.16
CA GLY A 28 -22.03 -24.74 12.55
C GLY A 28 -22.07 -24.49 11.04
N VAL A 29 -22.98 -25.15 10.32
CA VAL A 29 -23.19 -24.92 8.88
C VAL A 29 -23.67 -23.50 8.62
N GLY A 30 -24.63 -23.00 9.40
CA GLY A 30 -25.14 -21.63 9.27
C GLY A 30 -24.05 -20.58 9.48
N ALA A 31 -23.19 -20.75 10.48
CA ALA A 31 -22.06 -19.87 10.75
C ALA A 31 -21.03 -19.91 9.60
N TYR A 32 -20.70 -21.10 9.08
CA TYR A 32 -19.79 -21.23 7.94
C TYR A 32 -20.34 -20.54 6.68
N LEU A 33 -21.62 -20.74 6.37
CA LEU A 33 -22.27 -20.08 5.23
C LEU A 33 -22.33 -18.56 5.39
N LEU A 34 -22.63 -18.07 6.59
CA LEU A 34 -22.66 -16.63 6.87
C LEU A 34 -21.26 -16.01 6.77
N ALA A 35 -20.23 -16.70 7.26
CA ALA A 35 -18.84 -16.28 7.15
C ALA A 35 -18.41 -16.21 5.68
N GLY A 36 -18.70 -17.25 4.89
CA GLY A 36 -18.43 -17.28 3.44
C GLY A 36 -19.15 -16.15 2.71
N TYR A 37 -20.45 -15.97 2.96
CA TYR A 37 -21.21 -14.85 2.38
C TYR A 37 -20.62 -13.49 2.75
N SER A 38 -20.21 -13.30 4.01
CA SER A 38 -19.62 -12.04 4.48
C SER A 38 -18.27 -11.78 3.80
N TRP A 39 -17.44 -12.82 3.69
CA TRP A 39 -16.16 -12.76 2.97
C TRP A 39 -16.36 -12.40 1.49
N ASP A 40 -17.30 -13.06 0.82
CA ASP A 40 -17.63 -12.79 -0.58
C ASP A 40 -18.06 -11.33 -0.80
N ARG A 41 -18.78 -10.73 0.16
CA ARG A 41 -19.14 -9.30 0.09
C ARG A 41 -17.94 -8.36 0.24
N VAL A 42 -16.93 -8.75 0.99
CA VAL A 42 -15.70 -7.96 1.13
C VAL A 42 -14.85 -8.08 -0.14
N VAL A 43 -14.63 -9.30 -0.63
CA VAL A 43 -13.85 -9.57 -1.86
C VAL A 43 -14.52 -8.97 -3.09
N ALA A 44 -15.85 -9.09 -3.20
CA ALA A 44 -16.61 -8.56 -4.33
C ALA A 44 -17.04 -7.10 -4.15
N TYR A 45 -16.49 -6.37 -3.15
CA TYR A 45 -16.84 -4.97 -2.95
C TYR A 45 -16.52 -4.15 -4.19
N ARG A 46 -17.50 -3.34 -4.62
CA ARG A 46 -17.36 -2.40 -5.73
C ARG A 46 -17.59 -1.00 -5.23
N SER A 47 -16.57 -0.16 -5.36
CA SER A 47 -16.67 1.23 -4.97
C SER A 47 -17.65 1.99 -5.87
N PRO A 48 -18.61 2.75 -5.30
CA PRO A 48 -19.41 3.68 -6.09
C PRO A 48 -18.56 4.84 -6.63
N TYR A 49 -17.36 5.06 -6.08
CA TYR A 49 -16.44 6.13 -6.45
C TYR A 49 -15.53 5.80 -7.63
N THR A 50 -15.74 4.67 -8.31
CA THR A 50 -15.01 4.31 -9.54
C THR A 50 -15.92 4.24 -10.76
N ALA A 51 -17.23 4.43 -10.56
CA ALA A 51 -18.23 4.40 -11.62
C ALA A 51 -18.22 5.66 -12.51
N ALA A 52 -17.82 6.82 -11.96
CA ALA A 52 -17.78 8.06 -12.72
C ALA A 52 -16.42 8.25 -13.42
N LYS A 53 -16.45 8.62 -14.70
CA LYS A 53 -15.23 9.06 -15.41
C LYS A 53 -14.84 10.45 -14.91
N LEU A 54 -13.79 10.53 -14.11
CA LEU A 54 -13.19 11.79 -13.72
C LEU A 54 -12.37 12.37 -14.88
N PRO A 55 -12.47 13.68 -15.18
CA PRO A 55 -11.66 14.31 -16.22
C PRO A 55 -10.18 14.12 -15.90
N ALA A 56 -9.35 13.91 -16.93
CA ALA A 56 -7.90 13.81 -16.77
C ALA A 56 -7.38 15.07 -16.06
N ALA A 57 -6.51 14.89 -15.07
CA ALA A 57 -5.85 16.02 -14.45
C ALA A 57 -4.94 16.69 -15.50
N GLU A 58 -4.93 18.02 -15.55
CA GLU A 58 -4.06 18.74 -16.50
C GLU A 58 -2.59 18.41 -16.22
N ALA A 59 -1.77 18.38 -17.29
CA ALA A 59 -0.37 18.01 -17.18
C ALA A 59 0.34 18.87 -16.13
N GLY A 60 1.05 18.21 -15.20
CA GLY A 60 1.76 18.86 -14.10
C GLY A 60 2.86 19.82 -14.60
N SER A 61 3.21 20.78 -13.75
CA SER A 61 4.32 21.70 -13.95
C SER A 61 5.68 21.05 -13.65
N SER A 62 6.78 21.79 -13.77
CA SER A 62 8.08 21.31 -13.29
C SER A 62 8.08 21.24 -11.76
N GLY A 63 8.10 20.02 -11.22
CA GLY A 63 8.22 19.79 -9.78
C GLY A 63 9.61 20.14 -9.24
N PRO A 64 9.75 20.26 -7.90
CA PRO A 64 11.02 20.60 -7.28
C PRO A 64 12.08 19.49 -7.46
N ALA A 65 11.69 18.24 -7.68
CA ALA A 65 12.61 17.14 -7.98
C ALA A 65 12.62 16.80 -9.47
N GLY A 66 13.83 16.76 -10.05
CA GLY A 66 14.01 16.36 -11.45
C GLY A 66 13.84 14.86 -11.66
N ARG A 67 14.07 14.05 -10.63
CA ARG A 67 13.80 12.61 -10.54
C ARG A 67 13.22 12.29 -9.17
N VAL A 68 12.22 11.43 -9.11
CA VAL A 68 11.71 10.87 -7.84
C VAL A 68 11.87 9.35 -7.87
N VAL A 69 12.55 8.81 -6.85
CA VAL A 69 12.71 7.37 -6.61
C VAL A 69 11.84 7.00 -5.43
N VAL A 70 10.85 6.15 -5.65
CA VAL A 70 9.93 5.64 -4.63
C VAL A 70 10.31 4.19 -4.35
N VAL A 71 10.63 3.90 -3.09
CA VAL A 71 10.86 2.55 -2.59
C VAL A 71 9.71 2.19 -1.66
N LEU A 72 8.95 1.18 -2.04
CA LEU A 72 7.94 0.55 -1.22
C LEU A 72 8.56 -0.67 -0.55
N VAL A 73 8.70 -0.65 0.78
CA VAL A 73 9.12 -1.83 1.55
C VAL A 73 7.86 -2.48 2.12
N ASP A 74 7.58 -3.70 1.71
CA ASP A 74 6.40 -4.45 2.16
C ASP A 74 6.57 -4.91 3.60
N GLY A 75 5.55 -4.72 4.45
CA GLY A 75 5.49 -5.34 5.76
C GLY A 75 6.45 -4.80 6.84
N LEU A 76 7.06 -3.62 6.67
CA LEU A 76 8.07 -3.07 7.61
C LEU A 76 7.47 -2.30 8.82
N ARG A 77 7.68 -2.79 10.04
CA ARG A 77 7.27 -2.06 11.27
C ARG A 77 8.08 -0.77 11.49
N ASP A 78 7.44 0.25 12.06
CA ASP A 78 8.10 1.52 12.41
C ASP A 78 9.27 1.33 13.38
N ASP A 79 9.09 0.57 14.45
CA ASP A 79 10.11 0.33 15.48
C ASP A 79 11.36 -0.40 14.95
N VAL A 80 11.17 -1.35 14.03
CA VAL A 80 12.27 -2.03 13.33
C VAL A 80 12.96 -1.08 12.36
N SER A 81 12.21 -0.20 11.68
CA SER A 81 12.79 0.80 10.79
C SER A 81 13.69 1.81 11.48
N ARG A 82 13.52 2.04 12.80
CA ARG A 82 14.42 2.88 13.63
C ARG A 82 15.78 2.23 13.89
N GLN A 83 15.93 0.95 13.55
CA GLN A 83 17.16 0.17 13.71
C GLN A 83 17.87 -0.06 12.36
N MET A 84 17.41 0.61 11.30
CA MET A 84 17.96 0.58 9.94
C MET A 84 18.88 1.80 9.73
N PRO A 85 20.22 1.65 9.83
CA PRO A 85 21.15 2.79 9.81
C PRO A 85 21.17 3.59 8.50
N GLY A 86 20.85 2.98 7.36
CA GLY A 86 20.67 3.67 6.08
C GLY A 86 19.46 4.58 6.10
N LEU A 87 18.33 4.06 6.56
CA LEU A 87 17.10 4.81 6.72
C LEU A 87 17.25 5.96 7.74
N GLU A 88 17.96 5.74 8.85
CA GLU A 88 18.30 6.81 9.81
C GLU A 88 19.10 7.94 9.15
N ARG A 89 20.06 7.64 8.27
CA ARG A 89 20.78 8.69 7.52
C ARG A 89 19.86 9.52 6.62
N LEU A 90 18.85 8.89 6.02
CA LEU A 90 17.86 9.61 5.21
C LEU A 90 16.97 10.49 6.09
N ARG A 91 16.59 10.03 7.29
CA ARG A 91 15.84 10.83 8.28
C ARG A 91 16.62 12.06 8.71
N ASP A 92 17.92 11.93 8.99
CA ASP A 92 18.80 13.03 9.39
C ASP A 92 18.87 14.17 8.36
N HIS A 93 18.62 13.87 7.08
CA HIS A 93 18.73 14.81 5.97
C HIS A 93 17.39 15.05 5.26
N GLY A 94 16.28 14.70 5.90
CA GLY A 94 14.98 14.61 5.24
C GLY A 94 13.80 14.76 6.17
N SER A 95 12.66 14.27 5.72
CA SER A 95 11.41 14.27 6.46
C SER A 95 11.08 12.87 6.97
N ASP A 96 10.74 12.76 8.26
CA ASP A 96 10.45 11.51 8.96
C ASP A 96 9.00 11.48 9.50
N TYR A 97 8.18 10.59 8.96
CA TYR A 97 6.75 10.54 9.27
C TYR A 97 6.33 9.14 9.70
N VAL A 98 5.38 9.10 10.63
CA VAL A 98 4.60 7.88 10.91
C VAL A 98 3.23 8.03 10.25
N LEU A 99 2.92 7.14 9.32
CA LEU A 99 1.68 7.13 8.58
C LEU A 99 0.68 6.18 9.23
N THR A 100 -0.56 6.64 9.39
CA THR A 100 -1.67 5.77 9.78
C THR A 100 -2.40 5.27 8.54
N LEU A 101 -2.53 3.96 8.39
CA LEU A 101 -3.27 3.33 7.30
C LEU A 101 -4.70 2.98 7.68
N GLY A 102 -5.58 3.06 6.67
CA GLY A 102 -6.97 2.59 6.75
C GLY A 102 -7.04 1.07 6.71
N GLN A 103 -8.27 0.54 6.81
CA GLN A 103 -8.49 -0.90 6.84
C GLN A 103 -9.07 -1.47 5.54
N PRO A 104 -8.75 -2.74 5.23
CA PRO A 104 -7.80 -3.59 5.96
C PRO A 104 -6.35 -3.25 5.62
N SER A 105 -5.45 -3.52 6.57
CA SER A 105 -4.01 -3.30 6.46
C SER A 105 -3.31 -4.47 5.73
N LEU A 106 -3.74 -4.72 4.49
CA LEU A 106 -3.19 -5.73 3.60
C LEU A 106 -2.42 -5.07 2.46
N SER A 107 -1.53 -5.81 1.81
CA SER A 107 -0.60 -5.29 0.79
C SER A 107 -1.31 -4.65 -0.40
N TYR A 108 -2.21 -5.35 -1.11
CA TYR A 108 -2.87 -4.77 -2.30
C TYR A 108 -3.68 -3.50 -1.98
N PRO A 109 -4.52 -3.48 -0.90
CA PRO A 109 -5.16 -2.24 -0.46
C PRO A 109 -4.17 -1.14 -0.06
N GLY A 110 -3.07 -1.50 0.61
CA GLY A 110 -2.02 -0.59 1.06
C GLY A 110 -1.25 0.03 -0.11
N TRP A 111 -0.69 -0.78 -0.99
CA TRP A 111 -0.04 -0.38 -2.24
C TRP A 111 -0.94 0.56 -3.05
N THR A 112 -2.22 0.17 -3.22
CA THR A 112 -3.19 0.98 -3.98
C THR A 112 -3.39 2.34 -3.32
N THR A 113 -3.48 2.40 -1.99
CA THR A 113 -3.64 3.65 -1.25
C THR A 113 -2.40 4.54 -1.39
N LEU A 114 -1.19 3.99 -1.25
CA LEU A 114 0.06 4.73 -1.42
C LEU A 114 0.22 5.30 -2.84
N LEU A 115 -0.20 4.53 -3.84
CA LEU A 115 -0.04 4.91 -5.24
C LEU A 115 -1.16 5.81 -5.76
N SER A 116 -2.37 5.72 -5.23
CA SER A 116 -3.52 6.51 -5.73
C SER A 116 -3.93 7.64 -4.79
N GLY A 117 -3.53 7.56 -3.51
CA GLY A 117 -4.09 8.35 -2.41
C GLY A 117 -5.57 8.09 -2.17
N ALA A 118 -6.15 7.05 -2.80
CA ALA A 118 -7.54 6.67 -2.64
C ALA A 118 -7.61 5.51 -1.62
N PRO A 119 -8.18 5.73 -0.42
CA PRO A 119 -8.30 4.68 0.59
C PRO A 119 -9.19 3.54 0.10
N GLN A 120 -9.13 2.40 0.77
CA GLN A 120 -9.76 1.13 0.38
C GLN A 120 -11.24 1.27 -0.02
N GLY A 121 -12.02 2.02 0.77
CA GLY A 121 -13.44 2.26 0.47
C GLY A 121 -13.69 3.06 -0.81
N VAL A 122 -12.72 3.89 -1.24
CA VAL A 122 -12.76 4.68 -2.47
C VAL A 122 -12.20 3.90 -3.65
N SER A 123 -11.06 3.23 -3.49
CA SER A 123 -10.45 2.45 -4.56
C SER A 123 -11.26 1.19 -4.90
N GLY A 124 -11.96 0.62 -3.91
CA GLY A 124 -12.60 -0.69 -4.06
C GLY A 124 -11.64 -1.86 -3.88
N VAL A 125 -10.35 -1.61 -3.67
CA VAL A 125 -9.35 -2.64 -3.37
C VAL A 125 -9.32 -2.85 -1.87
N THR A 126 -9.95 -3.92 -1.41
CA THR A 126 -10.19 -4.21 0.01
C THR A 126 -9.56 -5.51 0.46
N THR A 127 -8.93 -6.29 -0.43
CA THR A 127 -8.28 -7.56 -0.07
C THR A 127 -7.10 -7.86 -1.00
N ASN A 128 -6.23 -8.80 -0.61
CA ASN A 128 -5.19 -9.37 -1.49
C ASN A 128 -5.74 -10.37 -2.52
N TRP A 129 -7.04 -10.70 -2.47
CA TRP A 129 -7.75 -11.50 -3.49
C TRP A 129 -8.36 -10.62 -4.59
N PHE A 130 -8.05 -9.33 -4.61
CA PHE A 130 -8.47 -8.47 -5.70
C PHE A 130 -7.81 -8.91 -7.01
N GLU A 131 -8.63 -9.08 -8.05
CA GLU A 131 -8.15 -9.52 -9.36
C GLU A 131 -8.26 -8.42 -10.42
N GLY A 132 -7.24 -8.34 -11.27
CA GLY A 132 -7.21 -7.45 -12.43
C GLY A 132 -6.70 -6.05 -12.12
N ARG A 133 -6.92 -5.13 -13.07
CA ARG A 133 -6.41 -3.75 -12.97
C ARG A 133 -7.23 -2.95 -11.97
N VAL A 134 -6.56 -2.20 -11.10
CA VAL A 134 -7.24 -1.34 -10.13
C VAL A 134 -8.10 -0.29 -10.85
N PRO A 135 -9.30 0.02 -10.33
CA PRO A 135 -10.26 0.90 -11.01
C PRO A 135 -10.04 2.39 -10.70
N VAL A 136 -8.89 2.74 -10.13
CA VAL A 136 -8.48 4.12 -9.84
C VAL A 136 -7.18 4.45 -10.58
N GLU A 137 -6.98 5.75 -10.83
CA GLU A 137 -5.72 6.24 -11.33
C GLU A 137 -4.66 6.20 -10.23
N THR A 138 -3.41 5.92 -10.61
CA THR A 138 -2.26 5.84 -9.71
C THR A 138 -1.14 6.79 -10.13
N LEU A 139 -0.15 6.99 -9.27
CA LEU A 139 1.09 7.68 -9.57
C LEU A 139 1.79 7.09 -10.80
N LEU A 140 1.71 5.77 -10.99
CA LEU A 140 2.27 5.09 -12.15
C LEU A 140 1.57 5.54 -13.44
N ASP A 141 0.25 5.68 -13.41
CA ASP A 141 -0.51 6.23 -14.55
C ASP A 141 -0.12 7.68 -14.85
N THR A 142 -0.04 8.52 -13.82
CA THR A 142 0.32 9.93 -13.99
C THR A 142 1.77 10.10 -14.45
N ALA A 143 2.67 9.23 -14.00
CA ALA A 143 4.07 9.22 -14.42
C ALA A 143 4.19 8.77 -15.88
N LEU A 144 3.50 7.71 -16.28
CA LEU A 144 3.50 7.20 -17.66
C LEU A 144 2.85 8.18 -18.65
N ALA A 145 1.87 8.96 -18.20
CA ALA A 145 1.27 10.03 -18.99
C ALA A 145 2.15 11.30 -19.04
N SER A 146 3.13 11.42 -18.15
CA SER A 146 4.09 12.52 -18.15
C SER A 146 5.12 12.35 -19.27
N ARG A 147 5.90 13.40 -19.56
CA ARG A 147 7.03 13.30 -20.51
C ARG A 147 8.28 12.64 -19.92
N LYS A 148 8.20 12.09 -18.70
CA LYS A 148 9.33 11.46 -18.00
C LYS A 148 9.48 10.01 -18.43
N ARG A 149 10.72 9.54 -18.54
CA ARG A 149 10.99 8.10 -18.60
C ARG A 149 10.68 7.50 -17.22
N VAL A 150 9.93 6.40 -17.21
CA VAL A 150 9.48 5.70 -16.00
C VAL A 150 10.17 4.35 -15.91
N VAL A 151 10.68 4.03 -14.72
CA VAL A 151 11.22 2.72 -14.36
C VAL A 151 10.36 2.10 -13.26
N ILE A 152 9.96 0.84 -13.41
CA ILE A 152 9.17 0.12 -12.41
C ILE A 152 9.75 -1.28 -12.17
N VAL A 153 10.12 -1.57 -10.93
CA VAL A 153 10.72 -2.84 -10.53
C VAL A 153 9.98 -3.43 -9.32
N GLY A 154 9.72 -4.73 -9.32
CA GLY A 154 9.05 -5.41 -8.20
C GLY A 154 8.44 -6.75 -8.58
N SER A 155 7.34 -7.13 -7.92
CA SER A 155 6.61 -8.36 -8.21
C SER A 155 5.78 -8.27 -9.50
N PRO A 156 5.41 -9.41 -10.13
CA PRO A 156 4.53 -9.41 -11.31
C PRO A 156 3.13 -8.85 -11.06
N ASP A 157 2.69 -8.77 -9.81
CA ASP A 157 1.39 -8.22 -9.45
C ASP A 157 1.25 -6.75 -9.85
N LEU A 158 2.37 -6.01 -9.88
CA LEU A 158 2.41 -4.64 -10.39
C LEU A 158 1.94 -4.55 -11.86
N LYS A 159 2.17 -5.61 -12.66
CA LYS A 159 1.65 -5.68 -14.04
C LYS A 159 0.13 -5.82 -14.03
N THR A 160 -0.38 -6.76 -13.25
CA THR A 160 -1.81 -7.06 -13.20
C THR A 160 -2.61 -5.89 -12.62
N LEU A 161 -2.18 -5.37 -11.47
CA LEU A 161 -2.87 -4.34 -10.73
C LEU A 161 -2.74 -2.97 -11.40
N TYR A 162 -1.56 -2.61 -11.91
CA TYR A 162 -1.27 -1.23 -12.34
C TYR A 162 -0.88 -1.10 -13.82
N GLY A 163 -0.78 -2.20 -14.57
CA GLY A 163 -0.28 -2.19 -15.95
C GLY A 163 1.14 -1.64 -16.01
N ALA A 164 1.98 -1.99 -15.04
CA ALA A 164 3.34 -1.46 -14.88
C ALA A 164 4.28 -1.81 -16.05
N ASP A 165 3.96 -2.84 -16.84
CA ASP A 165 4.67 -3.23 -18.05
C ASP A 165 4.53 -2.25 -19.23
N ARG A 166 3.71 -1.21 -19.07
CA ARG A 166 3.70 -0.05 -19.97
C ARG A 166 4.94 0.86 -19.80
N ALA A 167 5.69 0.72 -18.70
CA ALA A 167 6.89 1.51 -18.47
C ALA A 167 8.01 1.12 -19.45
N ALA A 168 8.78 2.12 -19.86
CA ALA A 168 9.88 1.93 -20.81
C ALA A 168 11.10 1.20 -20.19
N GLY A 169 11.20 1.18 -18.86
CA GLY A 169 12.09 0.29 -18.12
C GLY A 169 11.27 -0.47 -17.09
N SER A 170 11.26 -1.79 -17.15
CA SER A 170 10.58 -2.57 -16.13
C SER A 170 11.24 -3.93 -15.92
N SER A 171 11.31 -4.36 -14.67
CA SER A 171 11.73 -5.72 -14.29
C SER A 171 10.76 -6.29 -13.27
N PHE A 172 10.25 -7.49 -13.51
CA PHE A 172 9.29 -8.14 -12.61
C PHE A 172 9.78 -9.53 -12.24
N ARG A 173 9.99 -9.77 -10.96
CA ARG A 173 10.51 -11.05 -10.46
C ARG A 173 9.54 -11.68 -9.49
N LYS A 174 9.26 -12.96 -9.71
CA LYS A 174 8.49 -13.76 -8.75
C LYS A 174 9.35 -14.01 -7.54
N TRP A 175 8.70 -14.11 -6.39
CA TRP A 175 9.35 -14.61 -5.18
C TRP A 175 9.80 -16.06 -5.41
N GLU A 176 11.12 -16.25 -5.51
CA GLU A 176 11.77 -17.54 -5.70
C GLU A 176 13.03 -17.55 -4.83
N GLY A 177 13.07 -18.40 -3.80
CA GLY A 177 14.18 -18.49 -2.85
C GLY A 177 13.92 -17.73 -1.55
N ASP A 178 14.99 -17.27 -0.91
CA ASP A 178 14.95 -16.73 0.46
C ASP A 178 15.08 -15.18 0.51
N TYR A 179 15.56 -14.56 -0.58
CA TYR A 179 15.80 -13.12 -0.67
C TYR A 179 15.81 -12.65 -2.13
N LEU A 180 15.23 -11.49 -2.41
CA LEU A 180 14.99 -10.93 -3.74
C LEU A 180 15.34 -9.44 -3.87
N SER A 181 15.36 -8.68 -2.77
CA SER A 181 15.57 -7.23 -2.78
C SER A 181 16.87 -6.79 -3.44
N ASP A 182 17.95 -7.58 -3.32
CA ASP A 182 19.25 -7.27 -3.92
C ASP A 182 19.18 -7.19 -5.45
N VAL A 183 18.56 -8.20 -6.07
CA VAL A 183 18.38 -8.31 -7.52
C VAL A 183 17.39 -7.25 -8.02
N LEU A 184 16.34 -6.95 -7.25
CA LEU A 184 15.40 -5.89 -7.60
C LEU A 184 16.08 -4.51 -7.60
N VAL A 185 16.94 -4.24 -6.62
CA VAL A 185 17.73 -3.01 -6.60
C VAL A 185 18.76 -2.97 -7.74
N ASP A 186 19.43 -4.08 -8.07
CA ASP A 186 20.33 -4.16 -9.23
C ASP A 186 19.61 -3.81 -10.54
N ASP A 187 18.43 -4.40 -10.75
CA ASP A 187 17.60 -4.13 -11.92
C ASP A 187 17.15 -2.65 -11.96
N ALA A 188 16.76 -2.09 -10.82
CA ALA A 188 16.33 -0.70 -10.71
C ALA A 188 17.45 0.29 -11.05
N VAL A 189 18.65 0.09 -10.49
CA VAL A 189 19.84 0.91 -10.79
C VAL A 189 20.17 0.83 -12.27
N LYS A 190 20.31 -0.38 -12.82
CA LYS A 190 20.63 -0.59 -14.23
C LYS A 190 19.63 0.11 -15.15
N LEU A 191 18.33 -0.11 -14.95
CA LEU A 191 17.28 0.46 -15.81
C LEU A 191 17.18 1.99 -15.71
N ALA A 192 17.48 2.55 -14.53
CA ALA A 192 17.49 3.99 -14.29
C ALA A 192 18.72 4.69 -14.88
N GLU A 193 19.87 4.00 -14.96
CA GLU A 193 21.09 4.51 -15.59
C GLU A 193 21.06 4.37 -17.13
N GLU A 194 20.43 3.33 -17.67
CA GLU A 194 20.30 3.09 -19.13
C GLU A 194 19.58 4.24 -19.87
N GLY A 195 18.81 5.07 -19.17
CA GLY A 195 18.29 6.32 -19.71
C GLY A 195 17.72 7.19 -18.60
N ASP A 196 17.83 8.51 -18.74
CA ASP A 196 17.46 9.50 -17.70
C ASP A 196 16.01 9.34 -17.22
N ALA A 197 15.80 8.47 -16.22
CA ALA A 197 14.50 8.19 -15.64
C ALA A 197 14.07 9.38 -14.78
N GLY A 198 12.87 9.92 -15.01
CA GLY A 198 12.32 10.99 -14.19
C GLY A 198 11.45 10.47 -13.03
N PHE A 199 11.08 9.19 -13.07
CA PHE A 199 10.32 8.51 -12.01
C PHE A 199 10.75 7.05 -11.94
N VAL A 200 11.11 6.58 -10.74
CA VAL A 200 11.51 5.19 -10.47
C VAL A 200 10.64 4.68 -9.33
N PHE A 201 10.04 3.50 -9.48
CA PHE A 201 9.32 2.80 -8.44
C PHE A 201 9.92 1.42 -8.21
N VAL A 202 10.22 1.07 -6.96
CA VAL A 202 10.77 -0.22 -6.56
C VAL A 202 9.94 -0.77 -5.41
N LEU A 203 9.39 -1.99 -5.56
CA LEU A 203 8.75 -2.74 -4.48
C LEU A 203 9.71 -3.81 -3.96
N LEU A 204 9.97 -3.82 -2.66
CA LEU A 204 10.86 -4.74 -1.95
C LEU A 204 10.02 -5.62 -0.99
N PRO A 205 9.84 -6.93 -1.29
CA PRO A 205 8.88 -7.79 -0.57
C PRO A 205 9.44 -8.50 0.67
N ASP A 206 10.76 -8.55 0.83
CA ASP A 206 11.45 -9.51 1.70
C ASP A 206 11.09 -9.41 3.19
N VAL A 207 10.78 -8.20 3.67
CA VAL A 207 10.47 -7.96 5.08
C VAL A 207 9.11 -8.55 5.45
N ASP A 208 8.12 -8.44 4.58
CA ASP A 208 6.79 -9.05 4.75
C ASP A 208 6.88 -10.59 4.79
N GLU A 209 7.63 -11.18 3.85
CA GLU A 209 7.84 -12.63 3.79
C GLU A 209 8.49 -13.14 5.10
N ALA A 210 9.52 -12.45 5.59
CA ALA A 210 10.13 -12.78 6.89
C ALA A 210 9.15 -12.58 8.06
N GLY A 211 8.29 -11.57 8.00
CA GLY A 211 7.27 -11.30 9.01
C GLY A 211 6.20 -12.38 9.06
N HIS A 212 5.79 -12.91 7.91
CA HIS A 212 4.90 -14.06 7.78
C HIS A 212 5.50 -15.34 8.35
N ASP A 213 6.76 -15.63 8.03
CA ASP A 213 7.40 -16.90 8.41
C ASP A 213 7.87 -16.94 9.87
N LEU A 214 8.37 -15.81 10.39
CA LEU A 214 9.15 -15.76 11.63
C LEU A 214 8.57 -14.81 12.68
N GLY A 215 7.67 -13.92 12.26
CA GLY A 215 7.00 -12.96 13.13
C GLY A 215 7.70 -11.61 13.25
N GLY A 216 6.91 -10.54 13.39
CA GLY A 216 7.37 -9.15 13.37
C GLY A 216 8.22 -8.73 14.57
N SER A 217 8.36 -9.57 15.61
CA SER A 217 9.27 -9.34 16.74
C SER A 217 10.51 -10.24 16.72
N SER A 218 10.71 -11.03 15.67
CA SER A 218 11.83 -11.98 15.59
C SER A 218 13.17 -11.29 15.28
N PRO A 219 14.30 -11.81 15.79
CA PRO A 219 15.63 -11.38 15.37
C PRO A 219 15.86 -11.51 13.86
N GLU A 220 15.28 -12.54 13.24
CA GLU A 220 15.39 -12.81 11.82
C GLU A 220 14.64 -11.76 10.96
N TYR A 221 13.44 -11.33 11.38
CA TYR A 221 12.73 -10.21 10.75
C TYR A 221 13.55 -8.92 10.79
N LEU A 222 14.17 -8.60 11.94
CA LEU A 222 15.08 -7.46 12.07
C LEU A 222 16.32 -7.60 11.19
N GLU A 223 16.90 -8.79 11.08
CA GLU A 223 18.06 -9.05 10.22
C GLU A 223 17.70 -8.89 8.73
N THR A 224 16.54 -9.38 8.30
CA THR A 224 16.04 -9.15 6.94
C THR A 224 15.82 -7.66 6.67
N ALA A 225 15.23 -6.92 7.60
CA ALA A 225 15.07 -5.47 7.48
C ALA A 225 16.43 -4.75 7.35
N ARG A 226 17.48 -5.20 8.04
CA ARG A 226 18.84 -4.64 7.91
C ARG A 226 19.49 -4.94 6.56
N ARG A 227 19.20 -6.10 5.95
CA ARG A 227 19.65 -6.40 4.58
C ARG A 227 18.96 -5.50 3.57
N VAL A 228 17.64 -5.34 3.71
CA VAL A 228 16.86 -4.41 2.88
C VAL A 228 17.34 -2.96 3.05
N ASP A 229 17.70 -2.55 4.26
CA ASP A 229 18.32 -1.23 4.50
C ASP A 229 19.64 -1.04 3.74
N ALA A 230 20.47 -2.08 3.67
CA ALA A 230 21.71 -2.04 2.90
C ALA A 230 21.44 -1.94 1.40
N ASP A 231 20.41 -2.63 0.88
CA ASP A 231 19.99 -2.53 -0.51
C ASP A 231 19.40 -1.14 -0.84
N ILE A 232 18.58 -0.57 0.04
CA ILE A 232 18.09 0.81 -0.10
C ILE A 232 19.28 1.79 -0.11
N THR A 233 20.25 1.60 0.79
CA THR A 233 21.47 2.43 0.81
C THR A 233 22.21 2.36 -0.51
N ARG A 234 22.34 1.17 -1.10
CA ARG A 234 22.99 0.96 -2.40
C ARG A 234 22.24 1.62 -3.54
N LEU A 235 20.91 1.55 -3.54
CA LEU A 235 20.06 2.26 -4.50
C LEU A 235 20.26 3.77 -4.41
N VAL A 236 20.26 4.31 -3.18
CA VAL A 236 20.47 5.75 -2.93
C VAL A 236 21.84 6.17 -3.44
N GLN A 237 22.91 5.47 -3.05
CA GLN A 237 24.28 5.78 -3.48
C GLN A 237 24.47 5.73 -5.00
N ALA A 238 23.77 4.84 -5.69
CA ALA A 238 23.87 4.71 -7.14
C ALA A 238 23.13 5.84 -7.88
N LEU A 239 22.00 6.32 -7.34
CA LEU A 239 21.11 7.26 -8.02
C LEU A 239 21.14 8.68 -7.43
N GLU A 240 21.91 8.92 -6.36
CA GLU A 240 21.99 10.24 -5.73
C GLU A 240 22.64 11.27 -6.65
N ASP A 241 21.95 12.40 -6.83
CA ASP A 241 22.47 13.56 -7.54
C ASP A 241 21.73 14.82 -7.06
N THR A 242 22.01 15.96 -7.69
CA THR A 242 21.41 17.26 -7.31
C THR A 242 19.93 17.39 -7.67
N ARG A 243 19.31 16.39 -8.30
CA ARG A 243 17.91 16.41 -8.78
C ARG A 243 17.04 15.27 -8.26
N THR A 244 17.61 14.28 -7.58
CA THR A 244 16.92 13.04 -7.20
C THR A 244 16.42 13.08 -5.76
N ALA A 245 15.10 13.05 -5.62
CA ALA A 245 14.44 12.85 -4.34
C ALA A 245 14.13 11.36 -4.13
N PHE A 246 14.38 10.86 -2.92
CA PHE A 246 14.09 9.50 -2.47
C PHE A 246 12.91 9.51 -1.50
N VAL A 247 11.99 8.57 -1.70
CA VAL A 247 10.81 8.38 -0.87
C VAL A 247 10.70 6.92 -0.50
N VAL A 248 10.95 6.58 0.75
CA VAL A 248 10.78 5.22 1.30
C VAL A 248 9.46 5.19 2.05
N VAL A 249 8.55 4.31 1.63
CA VAL A 249 7.21 4.16 2.20
C VAL A 249 6.92 2.68 2.45
N VAL A 250 5.96 2.45 3.32
CA VAL A 250 5.55 1.12 3.75
C VAL A 250 4.04 1.05 3.73
N ASP A 251 3.49 -0.12 3.39
CA ASP A 251 2.07 -0.38 3.24
C ASP A 251 1.39 -0.86 4.53
N HIS A 252 2.04 -1.74 5.29
CA HIS A 252 1.66 -2.20 6.62
C HIS A 252 2.89 -2.72 7.40
N GLY A 253 2.72 -2.96 8.70
CA GLY A 253 3.67 -3.73 9.50
C GLY A 253 3.15 -5.13 9.82
N HIS A 254 3.67 -5.72 10.90
CA HIS A 254 3.34 -7.06 11.37
C HIS A 254 3.09 -7.09 12.87
N ILE A 255 2.20 -7.98 13.32
CA ILE A 255 2.13 -8.34 14.75
C ILE A 255 3.34 -9.18 15.15
N ASP A 256 3.64 -9.23 16.45
CA ASP A 256 4.79 -9.95 17.00
C ASP A 256 4.91 -11.40 16.52
N SER A 257 3.77 -12.13 16.46
CA SER A 257 3.73 -13.53 16.04
C SER A 257 3.76 -13.75 14.52
N GLY A 258 3.72 -12.68 13.73
CA GLY A 258 3.55 -12.73 12.28
C GLY A 258 2.09 -12.65 11.86
N GLY A 259 1.88 -12.13 10.66
CA GLY A 259 0.57 -11.75 10.13
C GLY A 259 0.23 -10.26 10.26
N HIS A 260 -0.75 -9.82 9.48
CA HIS A 260 -1.21 -8.45 9.35
C HIS A 260 -2.68 -8.43 8.85
N GLY A 261 -3.26 -7.25 8.70
CA GLY A 261 -4.64 -7.06 8.21
C GLY A 261 -5.60 -6.43 9.22
N GLY A 262 -5.13 -6.20 10.46
CA GLY A 262 -5.91 -5.65 11.57
C GLY A 262 -5.54 -4.21 11.98
N TRP A 263 -5.98 -3.83 13.18
CA TRP A 263 -5.88 -2.47 13.74
C TRP A 263 -4.70 -2.30 14.71
N GLU A 264 -3.92 -3.35 14.91
CA GLU A 264 -2.79 -3.36 15.80
C GLU A 264 -1.83 -2.21 15.41
N PRO A 265 -1.38 -1.38 16.35
CA PRO A 265 -0.49 -0.25 16.03
C PRO A 265 0.76 -0.66 15.27
N ASP A 266 1.32 -1.83 15.57
CA ASP A 266 2.49 -2.39 14.88
C ASP A 266 2.23 -2.72 13.41
N VAL A 267 0.96 -2.90 13.04
CA VAL A 267 0.51 -3.15 11.68
C VAL A 267 0.03 -1.87 11.00
N SER A 268 -0.70 -1.02 11.72
CA SER A 268 -1.43 0.12 11.14
C SER A 268 -0.71 1.46 11.23
N ARG A 269 0.46 1.54 11.88
CA ARG A 269 1.31 2.72 11.96
C ARG A 269 2.69 2.40 11.40
N VAL A 270 3.00 2.97 10.23
CA VAL A 270 4.17 2.58 9.43
C VAL A 270 5.05 3.77 9.12
N PRO A 271 6.36 3.57 8.91
CA PRO A 271 7.29 4.66 8.65
C PRO A 271 7.15 5.17 7.22
N ALA A 272 7.43 6.46 7.04
CA ALA A 272 7.67 7.07 5.74
C ALA A 272 8.81 8.08 5.85
N VAL A 273 9.80 7.95 4.96
CA VAL A 273 11.00 8.79 4.95
C VAL A 273 11.16 9.41 3.57
N PHE A 274 11.33 10.73 3.54
CA PHE A 274 11.54 11.50 2.32
C PHE A 274 12.90 12.18 2.44
N ALA A 275 13.78 12.09 1.45
CA ALA A 275 15.07 12.80 1.46
C ALA A 275 15.48 13.28 0.08
N GLY A 276 16.24 14.39 0.03
CA GLY A 276 16.81 14.92 -1.22
C GLY A 276 16.21 16.28 -1.66
N PRO A 277 16.49 16.72 -2.90
CA PRO A 277 16.08 18.02 -3.42
C PRO A 277 14.56 18.24 -3.37
N GLY A 278 14.15 19.41 -2.89
CA GLY A 278 12.73 19.76 -2.76
C GLY A 278 12.06 19.27 -1.49
N ILE A 279 12.75 18.48 -0.66
CA ILE A 279 12.24 17.96 0.62
C ILE A 279 12.80 18.79 1.78
N ALA A 280 11.94 19.13 2.74
CA ALA A 280 12.31 19.83 3.96
C ALA A 280 12.79 18.87 5.04
N LEU A 281 13.53 19.40 6.02
CA LEU A 281 13.77 18.72 7.28
C LEU A 281 12.52 18.88 8.16
N SER A 282 11.76 17.81 8.37
CA SER A 282 10.55 17.85 9.19
C SER A 282 10.25 16.48 9.80
N ALA A 283 9.42 16.45 10.84
CA ALA A 283 8.93 15.19 11.37
C ALA A 283 7.48 15.32 11.84
N GLY A 284 6.72 14.23 11.79
CA GLY A 284 5.34 14.25 12.25
C GLY A 284 4.56 12.98 11.97
N GLU A 285 3.23 13.14 11.96
CA GLU A 285 2.30 12.08 11.61
C GLU A 285 1.54 12.46 10.34
N GLY A 286 1.13 11.45 9.58
CA GLY A 286 0.33 11.61 8.38
C GLY A 286 -0.61 10.44 8.16
N ARG A 287 -1.35 10.45 7.05
CA ARG A 287 -2.19 9.33 6.64
C ARG A 287 -1.61 8.68 5.41
N HIS A 288 -1.88 7.39 5.26
CA HIS A 288 -1.41 6.61 4.13
C HIS A 288 -1.83 7.21 2.76
N GLU A 289 -3.03 7.77 2.71
CA GLU A 289 -3.59 8.44 1.53
C GLU A 289 -2.90 9.77 1.16
N ASP A 290 -2.12 10.37 2.07
CA ASP A 290 -1.40 11.64 1.87
C ASP A 290 -0.09 11.45 1.05
N VAL A 291 0.36 10.21 0.86
CA VAL A 291 1.60 9.88 0.15
C VAL A 291 1.52 10.21 -1.34
N ALA A 292 0.48 9.75 -2.04
CA ALA A 292 0.38 9.97 -3.48
C ALA A 292 0.35 11.46 -3.87
N PRO A 293 -0.44 12.31 -3.20
CA PRO A 293 -0.38 13.76 -3.42
C PRO A 293 0.99 14.37 -3.13
N THR A 294 1.69 13.91 -2.09
CA THR A 294 3.03 14.40 -1.74
C THR A 294 4.06 14.07 -2.82
N ILE A 295 4.08 12.82 -3.29
CA ILE A 295 4.98 12.39 -4.38
C ILE A 295 4.64 13.10 -5.69
N ALA A 296 3.35 13.27 -6.00
CA ALA A 296 2.92 14.00 -7.19
C ALA A 296 3.44 15.45 -7.16
N ALA A 297 3.32 16.13 -6.02
CA ALA A 297 3.84 17.48 -5.82
C ALA A 297 5.38 17.54 -6.01
N LEU A 298 6.12 16.61 -5.40
CA LEU A 298 7.58 16.50 -5.55
C LEU A 298 8.01 16.29 -7.00
N ALA A 299 7.30 15.42 -7.72
CA ALA A 299 7.63 15.04 -9.09
C ALA A 299 7.15 16.06 -10.13
N GLY A 300 6.28 17.00 -9.77
CA GLY A 300 5.60 17.88 -10.73
C GLY A 300 4.59 17.12 -11.58
N MET A 301 3.94 16.12 -10.99
CA MET A 301 2.94 15.32 -11.66
C MET A 301 1.55 15.71 -11.15
N PRO A 302 0.51 15.49 -11.95
CA PRO A 302 -0.85 15.64 -11.46
C PRO A 302 -1.13 14.65 -10.33
N THR A 303 -1.86 15.07 -9.29
CA THR A 303 -2.33 14.15 -8.25
C THR A 303 -3.35 13.17 -8.84
N PRO A 304 -3.28 11.85 -8.52
CA PRO A 304 -4.23 10.89 -9.09
C PRO A 304 -5.68 11.24 -8.77
N ARG A 305 -6.58 11.14 -9.76
CA ARG A 305 -7.95 11.69 -9.70
C ARG A 305 -8.81 11.26 -8.50
N HIS A 306 -8.56 10.07 -7.95
CA HIS A 306 -9.35 9.50 -6.86
C HIS A 306 -8.76 9.77 -5.47
N ALA A 307 -7.63 10.48 -5.38
CA ALA A 307 -7.01 10.72 -4.09
C ALA A 307 -7.94 11.47 -3.13
N LYS A 308 -7.89 11.07 -1.87
CA LYS A 308 -8.56 11.71 -0.73
C LYS A 308 -7.57 12.42 0.19
N GLY A 309 -6.32 11.96 0.19
CA GLY A 309 -5.27 12.58 0.96
C GLY A 309 -4.90 13.98 0.47
N GLU A 310 -4.11 14.67 1.29
CA GLU A 310 -3.50 15.95 0.99
C GLU A 310 -1.99 15.78 0.89
N ALA A 311 -1.32 16.61 0.10
CA ALA A 311 0.14 16.63 0.15
C ALA A 311 0.59 17.08 1.54
N ILE A 312 1.53 16.37 2.15
CA ILE A 312 2.10 16.72 3.45
C ILE A 312 2.95 17.98 3.25
N ALA A 313 2.34 19.15 3.45
CA ALA A 313 2.96 20.44 3.12
C ALA A 313 4.32 20.65 3.81
N ALA A 314 4.48 20.13 5.03
CA ALA A 314 5.72 20.21 5.80
C ALA A 314 6.87 19.37 5.21
N VAL A 315 6.58 18.36 4.37
CA VAL A 315 7.61 17.61 3.62
C VAL A 315 8.21 18.44 2.49
N LEU A 316 7.47 19.42 1.96
CA LEU A 316 7.89 20.19 0.79
C LEU A 316 8.70 21.42 1.21
N ALA A 317 9.98 21.51 0.81
CA ALA A 317 10.87 22.63 1.12
C ALA A 317 10.36 23.98 0.60
N SER A 318 9.53 23.95 -0.46
CA SER A 318 8.76 25.09 -0.93
C SER A 318 7.36 24.64 -1.33
N THR A 319 6.34 25.13 -0.65
CA THR A 319 4.94 24.97 -1.06
C THR A 319 4.62 26.06 -2.08
N GLY A 320 4.88 25.78 -3.36
CA GLY A 320 4.43 26.67 -4.44
C GLY A 320 2.90 26.76 -4.48
N PRO A 321 2.32 27.89 -4.95
CA PRO A 321 0.87 28.02 -5.15
C PRO A 321 0.25 26.91 -6.00
N GLU A 322 1.06 26.27 -6.86
CA GLU A 322 0.66 25.19 -7.75
C GLU A 322 0.30 23.90 -7.01
N VAL A 323 1.01 23.53 -5.93
CA VAL A 323 0.70 22.32 -5.12
C VAL A 323 -0.64 22.48 -4.41
N LEU A 324 -0.88 23.67 -3.85
CA LEU A 324 -2.15 24.01 -3.22
C LEU A 324 -3.27 24.00 -4.28
N ARG A 325 -3.05 24.64 -5.42
CA ARG A 325 -4.04 24.69 -6.51
C ARG A 325 -4.39 23.32 -7.06
N ALA A 326 -3.41 22.45 -7.31
CA ALA A 326 -3.65 21.07 -7.76
C ALA A 326 -4.49 20.28 -6.75
N THR A 327 -4.20 20.43 -5.45
CA THR A 327 -4.99 19.82 -4.36
C THR A 327 -6.44 20.32 -4.36
N TRP A 328 -6.64 21.63 -4.55
CA TRP A 328 -7.97 22.24 -4.61
C TRP A 328 -8.76 21.81 -5.86
N ASP A 329 -8.15 21.86 -7.04
CA ASP A 329 -8.80 21.51 -8.30
C ASP A 329 -9.24 20.04 -8.31
N GLN A 330 -8.41 19.15 -7.77
CA GLN A 330 -8.74 17.73 -7.60
C GLN A 330 -9.96 17.53 -6.70
N ARG A 331 -10.03 18.23 -5.55
CA ARG A 331 -11.15 18.12 -4.60
C ARG A 331 -12.45 18.57 -5.24
N PHE A 332 -12.43 19.69 -5.96
CA PHE A 332 -13.60 20.16 -6.68
C PHE A 332 -14.02 19.20 -7.78
N ALA A 333 -13.08 18.63 -8.54
CA ALA A 333 -13.38 17.63 -9.56
C ALA A 333 -14.02 16.36 -8.97
N PHE A 334 -13.44 15.83 -7.88
CA PHE A 334 -13.98 14.67 -7.17
C PHE A 334 -15.37 14.97 -6.61
N ALA A 335 -15.52 16.06 -5.83
CA ALA A 335 -16.79 16.42 -5.21
C ALA A 335 -17.87 16.72 -6.26
N GLY A 336 -17.52 17.38 -7.36
CA GLY A 336 -18.43 17.68 -8.47
C GLY A 336 -18.97 16.40 -9.11
N ALA A 337 -18.08 15.47 -9.47
CA ALA A 337 -18.47 14.20 -10.08
C ALA A 337 -19.37 13.36 -9.17
N TYR A 338 -19.11 13.37 -7.86
CA TYR A 338 -19.81 12.53 -6.89
C TYR A 338 -21.01 13.20 -6.20
N SER A 339 -21.24 14.50 -6.42
CA SER A 339 -22.46 15.20 -5.98
C SER A 339 -23.75 14.59 -6.53
N PHE A 340 -23.69 13.87 -7.66
CA PHE A 340 -24.83 13.17 -8.26
C PHE A 340 -25.18 11.83 -7.59
N ILE A 341 -24.19 11.14 -7.02
CA ILE A 341 -24.40 9.90 -6.24
C ILE A 341 -25.10 10.24 -4.92
N ALA A 342 -24.62 11.27 -4.21
CA ALA A 342 -25.23 11.74 -2.97
C ALA A 342 -26.67 12.25 -3.15
N ARG A 343 -27.05 12.65 -4.37
CA ARG A 343 -28.42 13.08 -4.73
C ARG A 343 -29.31 11.94 -5.24
N GLY A 344 -28.85 10.68 -5.18
CA GLY A 344 -29.64 9.50 -5.56
C GLY A 344 -29.92 9.37 -7.06
N LYS A 345 -29.14 10.04 -7.93
CA LYS A 345 -29.39 10.10 -9.38
C LYS A 345 -28.50 9.20 -10.23
N ALA A 346 -27.55 8.49 -9.62
CA ALA A 346 -26.74 7.49 -10.32
C ALA A 346 -27.27 6.08 -10.01
N PRO A 347 -27.40 5.19 -11.01
CA PRO A 347 -27.62 3.78 -10.72
C PRO A 347 -26.40 3.27 -9.93
N MET A 348 -26.66 2.70 -8.76
CA MET A 348 -25.64 1.92 -8.07
C MET A 348 -25.19 0.80 -9.02
N PRO A 349 -23.89 0.52 -9.14
CA PRO A 349 -23.45 -0.65 -9.90
C PRO A 349 -24.18 -1.89 -9.34
N PRO A 350 -24.67 -2.78 -10.22
CA PRO A 350 -25.46 -3.94 -9.83
C PRO A 350 -24.72 -4.89 -8.87
#